data_AF-A0A6S6S0H5-F1
#
_entry.id   AF-A0A6S6S0H5-F1
#
_cell.length_a   1.000
_cell.length_b   1.000
_cell.length_c   1.000
_cell.angle_alpha   90.00
_cell.angle_beta   90.00
_cell.angle_gamma   90.00
#
_symmetry.space_group_name_H-M   'P 1'
#
loop_
_entity.id
_entity.type
_entity.pdbx_description
1 polymer ?
#
loop_
_entity_poly.entity_id
_entity_poly.type
_entity_poly.pdbx_seq_one_letter_code
_entity_poly.pdbx_strand_id
1 'polypeptide(L)' 'MYPAIDVTKSGTRKEELMVSAEDLQKVWAIRNAMQNMEDVEGLKFLFSKMNKTKNNAEFLAMMNE' A
#
# COMPACT_ATOMS: atom_id res chain seq x y z
N MET A 1 10.46 14.30 -3.80
CA MET A 1 10.07 12.94 -3.40
C MET A 1 9.52 12.26 -4.65
N TYR A 2 9.99 11.07 -4.99
CA TYR A 2 9.53 10.31 -6.15
C TYR A 2 9.27 8.86 -5.73
N PRO A 3 8.24 8.19 -6.29
CA PRO A 3 7.29 8.67 -7.29
C PRO A 3 6.18 9.54 -6.67
N ALA A 4 5.68 10.53 -7.44
CA ALA A 4 4.61 11.43 -7.00
C ALA A 4 3.23 10.83 -7.31
N ILE A 5 2.88 9.74 -6.62
CA ILE A 5 1.62 9.01 -6.84
C ILE A 5 0.66 9.28 -5.70
N ASP A 6 -0.57 9.69 -6.04
CA ASP A 6 -1.66 9.76 -5.07
C ASP A 6 -2.31 8.39 -4.93
N VAL A 7 -1.97 7.67 -3.85
CA VAL A 7 -2.47 6.31 -3.59
C VAL A 7 -3.96 6.30 -3.25
N THR A 8 -4.49 7.39 -2.67
CA THR A 8 -5.91 7.47 -2.30
C THR A 8 -6.81 7.61 -3.53
N LYS A 9 -6.35 8.36 -4.54
CA LYS A 9 -7.08 8.57 -5.80
C LYS A 9 -6.79 7.51 -6.86
N SER A 10 -5.66 6.81 -6.78
CA SER A 10 -5.29 5.75 -7.73
C SER A 10 -6.02 4.46 -7.41
N GLY A 11 -6.64 3.80 -8.38
CA GLY A 11 -7.28 2.49 -8.19
C GLY A 11 -7.62 1.83 -9.52
N THR A 12 -7.78 0.51 -9.52
CA THR A 12 -8.12 -0.24 -10.73
C THR A 12 -9.47 -0.92 -10.55
N ARG A 13 -10.34 -0.81 -11.55
CA ARG A 13 -11.64 -1.49 -11.52
C ARG A 13 -11.44 -3.01 -11.58
N LYS A 14 -12.21 -3.74 -10.77
CA LYS A 14 -12.17 -5.21 -10.67
C LYS A 14 -10.79 -5.76 -10.29
N GLU A 15 -10.11 -5.11 -9.35
CA GLU A 15 -8.79 -5.54 -8.87
C GLU A 15 -8.81 -6.94 -8.20
N GLU A 16 -9.97 -7.42 -7.76
CA GLU A 16 -10.19 -8.79 -7.26
C GLU A 16 -9.94 -9.90 -8.29
N LEU A 17 -9.90 -9.57 -9.59
CA LEU A 17 -9.57 -10.54 -10.65
C LEU A 17 -8.06 -10.61 -10.92
N MET A 18 -7.27 -9.67 -10.41
CA MET A 18 -5.83 -9.56 -10.67
C MET A 18 -4.98 -9.83 -9.43
N VAL A 19 -5.55 -9.66 -8.25
CA VAL A 19 -4.85 -9.81 -6.97
C VAL A 19 -5.57 -10.88 -6.14
N SER A 20 -4.81 -11.68 -5.40
CA SER A 20 -5.38 -12.66 -4.48
C SER A 20 -6.26 -11.96 -3.42
N ALA A 21 -7.30 -12.64 -2.94
CA ALA A 21 -8.20 -12.04 -1.94
C ALA A 21 -7.45 -11.63 -0.64
N GLU A 22 -6.45 -12.42 -0.24
CA GLU A 22 -5.61 -12.14 0.93
C GLU A 22 -4.76 -10.88 0.72
N ASP A 23 -4.12 -10.73 -0.44
CA ASP A 23 -3.29 -9.55 -0.70
C ASP A 23 -4.14 -8.30 -0.94
N LEU A 24 -5.32 -8.46 -1.53
CA LEU A 24 -6.26 -7.37 -1.71
C LEU A 24 -6.71 -6.77 -0.37
N GLN A 25 -7.01 -7.62 0.61
CA GLN A 25 -7.35 -7.16 1.97
C GLN A 25 -6.20 -6.36 2.62
N LYS A 26 -4.95 -6.80 2.44
CA LYS A 26 -3.77 -6.09 2.95
C LYS A 26 -3.58 -4.74 2.28
N VAL A 27 -3.73 -4.68 0.95
CA VAL A 27 -3.67 -3.41 0.19
C VAL A 27 -4.75 -2.44 0.66
N TRP A 28 -5.95 -2.92 0.93
CA TRP A 28 -7.04 -2.11 1.50
C TRP A 28 -6.73 -1.60 2.90
N ALA A 29 -6.13 -2.41 3.77
CA ALA A 29 -5.70 -1.98 5.10
C ALA A 29 -4.67 -0.83 5.02
N ILE A 30 -3.69 -0.92 4.12
CA ILE A 30 -2.72 0.16 3.87
C ILE A 30 -3.44 1.43 3.41
N ARG A 31 -4.34 1.31 2.43
CA ARG A 31 -5.09 2.46 1.91
C ARG A 31 -5.90 3.15 3.00
N ASN A 32 -6.60 2.40 3.84
CA ASN A 32 -7.35 2.95 4.96
C ASN A 32 -6.45 3.64 6.00
N ALA A 33 -5.28 3.07 6.30
CA ALA A 33 -4.32 3.72 7.20
C ALA A 33 -3.82 5.06 6.62
N MET A 34 -3.58 5.11 5.31
CA MET A 34 -3.14 6.31 4.60
C MET A 34 -4.24 7.37 4.44
N GLN A 35 -5.52 7.00 4.45
CA GLN A 35 -6.63 7.98 4.33
C GLN A 35 -6.70 8.99 5.50
N ASN A 36 -6.17 8.62 6.68
CA ASN A 36 -6.13 9.51 7.84
C ASN A 36 -4.86 10.37 7.89
N MET A 37 -3.93 10.18 6.93
CA MET A 37 -2.66 10.90 6.85
C MET A 37 -2.70 11.92 5.72
N GLU A 38 -1.88 12.97 5.82
CA GLU A 38 -1.66 13.87 4.69
C GLU A 38 -0.91 13.14 3.57
N ASP A 39 -1.22 13.43 2.30
CA ASP A 39 -0.72 12.70 1.11
C ASP A 39 0.80 12.47 1.16
N VAL A 40 1.56 13.50 1.54
CA VAL A 40 3.03 13.46 1.61
C VAL A 40 3.52 12.58 2.77
N GLU A 41 2.85 12.61 3.91
CA GLU A 41 3.20 11.77 5.06
C GLU A 41 2.85 10.30 4.83
N GLY A 42 1.67 10.03 4.25
CA GLY A 42 1.27 8.68 3.89
C GLY A 42 2.24 8.03 2.91
N LEU A 43 2.69 8.76 1.89
CA LEU A 43 3.73 8.30 0.97
C LEU A 43 5.05 8.02 1.70
N LYS A 44 5.46 8.87 2.65
CA LYS A 44 6.72 8.67 3.41
C LYS A 44 6.62 7.44 4.30
N PHE A 45 5.47 7.23 4.93
CA PHE A 45 5.19 6.05 5.73
C PHE A 45 5.29 4.77 4.89
N LEU A 46 4.63 4.75 3.73
CA LEU A 46 4.71 3.63 2.80
C LEU A 46 6.16 3.35 2.37
N PHE A 47 6.89 4.40 1.96
CA PHE A 47 8.29 4.26 1.54
C PHE A 47 9.19 3.74 2.65
N SER A 48 8.98 4.21 3.89
CA SER A 48 9.74 3.74 5.05
C SER A 48 9.56 2.25 5.30
N LYS A 49 8.35 1.73 5.09
CA LYS A 49 8.06 0.29 5.23
C LYS A 49 8.60 -0.51 4.05
N MET A 50 8.38 -0.06 2.82
CA MET A 50 8.89 -0.73 1.61
C MET A 50 10.42 -0.82 1.60
N ASN A 51 11.12 0.24 2.03
CA ASN A 51 12.59 0.24 2.11
C ASN A 51 13.16 -0.77 3.14
N LYS A 52 12.35 -1.24 4.10
CA LYS A 52 12.79 -2.27 5.06
C LYS A 52 12.70 -3.68 4.49
N THR A 53 12.01 -3.85 3.36
CA THR A 53 11.76 -5.15 2.73
C THR A 53 12.42 -5.22 1.37
N LYS A 54 12.80 -6.43 0.94
CA LYS A 54 13.47 -6.60 -0.36
C LYS A 54 12.47 -6.67 -1.51
N ASN A 55 11.25 -7.11 -1.25
CA ASN A 55 10.21 -7.30 -2.26
C ASN A 55 8.79 -7.03 -1.71
N ASN A 56 7.83 -6.87 -2.62
CA ASN A 56 6.43 -6.58 -2.26
C ASN A 56 5.76 -7.74 -1.50
N ALA A 57 6.18 -8.99 -1.72
CA ALA A 57 5.62 -10.14 -1.02
C ALA A 57 6.00 -10.13 0.46
N GLU A 58 7.26 -9.84 0.77
CA GLU A 58 7.75 -9.62 2.14
C GLU A 58 7.07 -8.42 2.79
N PHE A 59 6.90 -7.32 2.05
CA PHE A 59 6.17 -6.14 2.54
C PHE A 59 4.73 -6.48 2.96
N LEU A 60 3.99 -7.18 2.09
CA LEU A 60 2.62 -7.60 2.41
C LEU A 60 2.60 -8.66 3.53
N ALA A 61 3.59 -9.54 3.61
CA ALA A 61 3.70 -10.53 4.68
C ALA A 61 3.97 -9.88 6.06
N MET A 62 4.77 -8.81 6.12
CA MET A 62 5.02 -8.05 7.35
C MET A 62 3.79 -7.35 7.94
N MET A 63 2.67 -7.29 7.21
CA MET A 63 1.42 -6.73 7.71
C MET A 63 0.51 -7.76 8.40
N ASN A 64 0.92 -9.02 8.45
CA ASN A 64 0.23 -10.09 9.17
C ASN A 64 0.68 -10.22 10.65
N GLU A 65 1.51 -9.29 11.16
CA GLU A 65 1.82 -9.16 12.60
C GLU A 65 1.08 -7.98 13.24
#